data_AF-A0A257RIF1-F1
#
_entry.id   AF-A0A257RIF1-F1
#
_cell.length_a   1.000
_cell.length_b   1.000
_cell.length_c   1.000
_cell.angle_alpha   90.00
_cell.angle_beta   90.00
_cell.angle_gamma   90.00
#
_symmetry.space_group_name_H-M   'P 1'
#
loop_
_entity.id
_entity.type
_entity.pdbx_description
1 polymer ?
#
loop_
_entity_poly.entity_id
_entity_poly.type
_entity_poly.pdbx_seq_one_letter_code
_entity_poly.pdbx_strand_id
1 'polypeptide(L)'
;ASDDATQIDGNIYVGRIQNVLPGMELAFVDIGIPKNAVLYRGDVAYDADDLEGAVKDMRIEQMIRAGQTIICQVTKNAIGAKGARLTQEVSLPGRFVVLVPNSSTIGISKRLPDGERRRLRKIIDEVKPERHGLIVRTAAEGVSADDLARDVASLSEKWEAIEAEVSRSNQPRLIYRDLDLAVRVLREELNDDYRAVLIDDEDLYDKVREYVLAVNPELADRIEYYDPSVESLPVFERYFVHEQLHRALDRKVFLPSGGSLIIERTEALTVIDVNTGKNVGKNNLEETVFRNNLEAAEEVARQLRLRDIGGIIVIDFIDMEIRENRDKVASALRNALARDKTRTQVFDIVTEGQVVRVDLRPEEVGASVEFQPVLVVDGDAVVAGPALKGATVTGTILGEEKGPKIRGLTYKPKAIQRRRWGHRQRYSTVEITKISTRA
;
A
#
# COMPACT_ATOMS: atom_id res chain seq x y z
N ALA A 1 11.55 -16.90 20.87
CA ALA A 1 10.52 -16.62 21.88
C ALA A 1 10.60 -15.20 22.50
N SER A 2 11.08 -14.17 21.77
CA SER A 2 11.06 -12.75 22.23
C SER A 2 10.30 -11.79 21.31
N ASP A 3 9.74 -12.26 20.19
CA ASP A 3 9.06 -11.41 19.19
C ASP A 3 7.55 -11.26 19.41
N ASP A 4 6.97 -12.03 20.33
CA ASP A 4 5.52 -12.06 20.59
C ASP A 4 4.95 -10.72 21.11
N ALA A 5 5.79 -9.87 21.70
CA ALA A 5 5.40 -8.56 22.22
C ALA A 5 5.54 -7.43 21.18
N THR A 6 6.36 -7.63 20.14
CA THR A 6 6.67 -6.61 19.12
C THR A 6 5.92 -6.85 17.81
N GLN A 7 5.54 -8.09 17.52
CA GLN A 7 4.78 -8.46 16.33
C GLN A 7 3.32 -8.73 16.67
N ILE A 8 2.57 -7.64 16.87
CA ILE A 8 1.15 -7.68 17.24
C ILE A 8 0.22 -7.16 16.13
N ASP A 9 0.77 -6.82 14.97
CA ASP A 9 0.01 -6.41 13.79
C ASP A 9 -1.08 -7.42 13.43
N GLY A 10 -2.29 -6.95 13.15
CA GLY A 10 -3.46 -7.78 12.86
C GLY A 10 -4.20 -8.31 14.09
N ASN A 11 -3.58 -8.34 15.27
CA ASN A 11 -4.22 -8.81 16.50
C ASN A 11 -5.38 -7.90 16.91
N ILE A 12 -6.39 -8.49 17.54
CA ILE A 12 -7.57 -7.79 18.06
C ILE A 12 -7.56 -7.83 19.58
N TYR A 13 -7.80 -6.68 20.18
CA TYR A 13 -7.81 -6.46 21.61
C TYR A 13 -9.13 -5.83 22.05
N VAL A 14 -9.54 -6.14 23.27
CA VAL A 14 -10.35 -5.22 24.06
C VAL A 14 -9.38 -4.23 24.69
N GLY A 15 -9.59 -2.94 24.44
CA GLY A 15 -8.77 -1.86 24.95
C GLY A 15 -9.58 -0.87 25.77
N ARG A 16 -8.91 -0.14 26.67
CA ARG A 16 -9.53 0.93 27.48
C ARG A 16 -8.89 2.27 27.13
N ILE A 17 -9.72 3.25 26.79
CA ILE A 17 -9.25 4.61 26.54
C ILE A 17 -8.66 5.17 27.84
N GLN A 18 -7.38 5.52 27.82
CA GLN A 18 -6.70 6.12 28.98
C GLN A 18 -6.90 7.64 28.99
N ASN A 19 -6.61 8.27 27.86
CA ASN A 19 -6.77 9.71 27.68
C ASN A 19 -7.05 10.06 26.22
N VAL A 20 -7.82 11.12 26.02
CA VAL A 20 -8.13 11.70 24.71
C VAL A 20 -7.38 13.02 24.59
N LEU A 21 -6.71 13.25 23.46
CA LEU A 21 -5.97 14.45 23.14
C LEU A 21 -6.62 15.18 21.94
N PRO A 22 -7.58 16.11 22.21
CA PRO A 22 -8.29 16.86 21.17
C PRO A 22 -7.37 17.58 20.19
N GLY A 23 -6.31 18.23 20.70
CA GLY A 23 -5.38 19.02 19.88
C GLY A 23 -4.60 18.21 18.86
N MET A 24 -4.54 16.87 19.02
CA MET A 24 -3.86 15.95 18.11
C MET A 24 -4.84 14.99 17.41
N GLU A 25 -6.15 15.13 17.65
CA GLU A 25 -7.21 14.24 17.14
C GLU A 25 -6.87 12.75 17.34
N LEU A 26 -6.38 12.40 18.54
CA LEU A 26 -5.99 11.04 18.92
C LEU A 26 -6.32 10.71 20.38
N ALA A 27 -6.35 9.43 20.70
CA ALA A 27 -6.47 8.91 22.07
C ALA A 27 -5.45 7.81 22.32
N PHE A 28 -4.95 7.73 23.56
CA PHE A 28 -4.18 6.58 23.99
C PHE A 28 -5.09 5.51 24.56
N VAL A 29 -4.78 4.26 24.21
CA VAL A 29 -5.56 3.08 24.57
C VAL A 29 -4.63 2.09 25.25
N ASP A 30 -5.03 1.65 26.43
CA ASP A 30 -4.42 0.52 27.10
C ASP A 30 -5.03 -0.77 26.53
N ILE A 31 -4.19 -1.61 25.94
CA ILE A 31 -4.56 -2.92 25.37
C ILE A 31 -3.96 -4.09 26.16
N GLY A 32 -3.46 -3.84 27.37
CA GLY A 32 -2.85 -4.85 28.23
C GLY A 32 -1.38 -5.16 27.89
N ILE A 33 -0.69 -4.24 27.21
CA ILE A 33 0.75 -4.33 26.92
C ILE A 33 1.51 -3.16 27.58
N PRO A 34 2.84 -3.25 27.80
CA PRO A 34 3.59 -2.24 28.55
C PRO A 34 3.54 -0.80 27.99
N LYS A 35 3.28 -0.64 26.68
CA LYS A 35 3.17 0.67 26.02
C LYS A 35 1.74 0.90 25.57
N ASN A 36 1.17 2.04 25.94
CA ASN A 36 -0.13 2.47 25.42
C ASN A 36 -0.09 2.56 23.88
N ALA A 37 -1.14 2.07 23.26
CA ALA A 37 -1.36 2.19 21.83
C ALA A 37 -2.09 3.50 21.50
N VAL A 38 -2.12 3.88 20.22
CA VAL A 38 -2.66 5.15 19.73
C VAL A 38 -3.79 4.88 18.75
N LEU A 39 -4.95 5.49 19.02
CA LEU A 39 -6.12 5.49 18.13
C LEU A 39 -6.33 6.90 17.59
N TYR A 40 -6.36 7.07 16.27
CA TYR A 40 -6.64 8.37 15.64
C TYR A 40 -8.13 8.53 15.36
N ARG A 41 -8.62 9.78 15.32
CA ARG A 41 -10.01 10.11 15.01
C ARG A 41 -10.56 9.39 13.77
N GLY A 42 -9.76 9.31 12.71
CA GLY A 42 -10.16 8.67 11.45
C GLY A 42 -10.31 7.15 11.53
N ASP A 43 -9.82 6.53 12.60
CA ASP A 43 -9.85 5.08 12.83
C ASP A 43 -10.87 4.70 13.94
N VAL A 44 -11.69 5.66 14.41
CA VAL A 44 -12.78 5.43 15.38
C VAL A 44 -14.04 5.02 14.62
N ALA A 45 -14.66 3.91 15.04
CA ALA A 45 -15.93 3.46 14.50
C ALA A 45 -17.07 4.27 15.15
N TYR A 46 -18.07 4.62 14.37
CA TYR A 46 -19.24 5.36 14.82
C TYR A 46 -20.49 4.76 14.19
N ASP A 47 -21.57 4.74 14.96
CA ASP A 47 -22.90 4.45 14.41
C ASP A 47 -23.48 5.75 13.85
N ALA A 48 -23.89 5.73 12.59
CA ALA A 48 -24.47 6.90 11.94
C ALA A 48 -25.86 7.24 12.49
N ASP A 49 -26.55 6.25 13.08
CA ASP A 49 -27.89 6.41 13.63
C ASP A 49 -27.89 7.04 15.04
N ASP A 50 -26.77 6.99 15.75
CA ASP A 50 -26.62 7.55 17.11
C ASP A 50 -26.28 9.05 17.15
N LEU A 51 -26.05 9.69 15.99
CA LEU A 51 -25.44 11.03 15.92
C LEU A 51 -26.19 11.97 14.95
N GLU A 52 -26.84 13.00 15.51
CA GLU A 52 -27.41 14.12 14.74
C GLU A 52 -26.30 15.05 14.22
N GLY A 53 -25.80 14.83 13.00
CA GLY A 53 -24.87 15.77 12.35
C GLY A 53 -24.03 15.21 11.20
N ALA A 54 -23.37 16.11 10.45
CA ALA A 54 -22.40 15.72 9.42
C ALA A 54 -21.13 15.15 10.08
N VAL A 55 -21.04 13.82 10.14
CA VAL A 55 -19.98 13.04 10.80
C VAL A 55 -18.54 13.47 10.46
N LYS A 56 -18.35 14.12 9.31
CA LYS A 56 -17.03 14.54 8.82
C LYS A 56 -16.35 15.58 9.72
N ASP A 57 -17.13 16.38 10.47
CA ASP A 57 -16.64 17.53 11.24
C ASP A 57 -16.57 17.28 12.76
N MET A 58 -16.91 16.07 13.22
CA MET A 58 -16.84 15.72 14.64
C MET A 58 -15.40 15.54 15.10
N ARG A 59 -15.08 16.11 16.27
CA ARG A 59 -13.79 15.96 16.93
C ARG A 59 -13.74 14.70 17.78
N ILE A 60 -12.55 14.17 18.02
CA ILE A 60 -12.38 12.90 18.72
C ILE A 60 -12.97 12.89 20.13
N GLU A 61 -12.95 14.00 20.87
CA GLU A 61 -13.55 14.11 22.22
C GLU A 61 -15.07 13.99 22.25
N GLN A 62 -15.72 14.18 21.10
CA GLN A 62 -17.16 13.97 20.94
C GLN A 62 -17.49 12.51 20.62
N MET A 63 -16.52 11.75 20.11
CA MET A 63 -16.70 10.36 19.66
C MET A 63 -16.35 9.35 20.75
N ILE A 64 -15.32 9.63 21.57
CA ILE A 64 -14.83 8.70 22.59
C ILE A 64 -14.51 9.41 23.91
N ARG A 65 -14.58 8.66 25.02
CA ARG A 65 -14.33 9.17 26.38
C ARG A 65 -13.28 8.36 27.12
N ALA A 66 -12.54 9.02 28.00
CA ALA A 66 -11.61 8.33 28.91
C ALA A 66 -12.36 7.30 29.77
N GLY A 67 -11.76 6.13 29.95
CA GLY A 67 -12.32 4.98 30.64
C GLY A 67 -13.24 4.09 29.79
N GLN A 68 -13.65 4.53 28.60
CA GLN A 68 -14.46 3.73 27.67
C GLN A 68 -13.70 2.47 27.21
N THR A 69 -14.40 1.35 27.15
CA THR A 69 -13.88 0.08 26.62
C THR A 69 -14.25 -0.03 25.15
N ILE A 70 -13.30 -0.44 24.32
CA ILE A 70 -13.43 -0.53 22.86
C ILE A 70 -12.85 -1.84 22.35
N ILE A 71 -13.38 -2.36 21.25
CA ILE A 71 -12.70 -3.38 20.46
C ILE A 71 -11.79 -2.65 19.48
N CYS A 72 -10.55 -3.11 19.33
CA CYS A 72 -9.61 -2.49 18.41
C CYS A 72 -8.66 -3.53 17.80
N GLN A 73 -8.25 -3.28 16.56
CA GLN A 73 -7.26 -4.06 15.85
C GLN A 73 -5.97 -3.27 15.68
N VAL A 74 -4.83 -3.93 15.84
CA VAL A 74 -3.53 -3.30 15.56
C VAL A 74 -3.29 -3.26 14.05
N THR A 75 -2.97 -2.07 13.55
CA THR A 75 -2.65 -1.83 12.12
C THR A 75 -1.17 -1.54 11.87
N LYS A 76 -0.44 -1.17 12.93
CA LYS A 76 1.01 -0.98 12.91
C LYS A 76 1.58 -1.35 14.27
N ASN A 77 2.67 -2.12 14.25
CA ASN A 77 3.46 -2.41 15.44
C ASN A 77 4.02 -1.12 16.07
N ALA A 78 4.38 -1.20 17.35
CA ALA A 78 5.06 -0.11 18.04
C ALA A 78 6.46 0.11 17.43
N ILE A 79 6.83 1.37 17.18
CA ILE A 79 8.14 1.74 16.60
C ILE A 79 8.85 2.71 17.54
N GLY A 80 9.98 2.27 18.09
CA GLY A 80 10.79 3.06 19.02
C GLY A 80 9.97 3.50 20.25
N ALA A 81 9.81 4.81 20.43
CA ALA A 81 9.01 5.39 21.51
C ALA A 81 7.50 5.46 21.21
N LYS A 82 7.08 5.28 19.95
CA LYS A 82 5.67 5.35 19.55
C LYS A 82 4.96 4.02 19.81
N GLY A 83 3.82 4.08 20.47
CA GLY A 83 2.93 2.93 20.67
C GLY A 83 2.38 2.37 19.35
N ALA A 84 1.78 1.19 19.42
CA ALA A 84 1.11 0.57 18.28
C ALA A 84 -0.06 1.43 17.77
N ARG A 85 -0.33 1.42 16.47
CA ARG A 85 -1.49 2.11 15.90
C ARG A 85 -2.71 1.19 15.87
N LEU A 86 -3.84 1.72 16.30
CA LEU A 86 -5.10 0.99 16.37
C LEU A 86 -6.13 1.49 15.34
N THR A 87 -7.08 0.62 15.04
CA THR A 87 -8.36 0.93 14.40
C THR A 87 -9.51 0.23 15.13
N GLN A 88 -10.69 0.83 15.15
CA GLN A 88 -11.92 0.16 15.60
C GLN A 88 -12.65 -0.54 14.43
N GLU A 89 -12.32 -0.20 13.19
CA GLU A 89 -12.80 -0.93 12.01
C GLU A 89 -12.00 -2.24 11.88
N VAL A 90 -12.45 -3.26 12.59
CA VAL A 90 -11.85 -4.60 12.54
C VAL A 90 -11.99 -5.18 11.13
N SER A 91 -10.95 -5.87 10.66
CA SER A 91 -10.99 -6.61 9.41
C SER A 91 -10.37 -8.00 9.58
N LEU A 92 -11.03 -9.01 9.03
CA LEU A 92 -10.58 -10.40 9.05
C LEU A 92 -10.21 -10.83 7.62
N PRO A 93 -8.91 -10.84 7.29
CA PRO A 93 -8.46 -11.24 5.96
C PRO A 93 -8.49 -12.76 5.77
N GLY A 94 -9.39 -13.22 4.90
CA GLY A 94 -9.38 -14.56 4.31
C GLY A 94 -8.49 -14.64 3.08
N ARG A 95 -8.62 -15.73 2.33
CA ARG A 95 -7.81 -15.94 1.11
C ARG A 95 -8.32 -15.12 -0.06
N PHE A 96 -9.62 -15.12 -0.29
CA PHE A 96 -10.28 -14.49 -1.43
C PHE A 96 -11.02 -13.23 -1.03
N VAL A 97 -11.54 -13.17 0.20
CA VAL A 97 -12.27 -12.01 0.71
C VAL A 97 -11.70 -11.52 2.04
N VAL A 98 -12.01 -10.28 2.38
CA VAL A 98 -11.81 -9.72 3.72
C VAL A 98 -13.19 -9.43 4.29
N LEU A 99 -13.48 -9.99 5.46
CA LEU A 99 -14.70 -9.71 6.20
C LEU A 99 -14.49 -8.44 7.05
N VAL A 100 -15.40 -7.48 6.93
CA VAL A 100 -15.44 -6.27 7.75
C VAL A 100 -16.69 -6.35 8.62
N PRO A 101 -16.58 -6.73 9.90
CA PRO A 101 -17.74 -6.91 10.75
C PRO A 101 -18.54 -5.63 10.93
N ASN A 102 -19.84 -5.78 11.19
CA ASN A 102 -20.78 -4.67 11.43
C ASN A 102 -20.73 -3.54 10.40
N SER A 103 -20.39 -3.86 9.16
CA SER A 103 -20.29 -2.91 8.04
C SER A 103 -21.20 -3.33 6.90
N SER A 104 -21.75 -2.37 6.17
CA SER A 104 -22.50 -2.64 4.94
C SER A 104 -21.61 -2.65 3.69
N THR A 105 -20.32 -2.32 3.85
CA THR A 105 -19.36 -2.07 2.77
C THR A 105 -19.18 -3.30 1.88
N ILE A 106 -19.28 -3.10 0.56
CA ILE A 106 -18.87 -4.10 -0.42
C ILE A 106 -17.82 -3.50 -1.34
N GLY A 107 -16.60 -4.05 -1.27
CA GLY A 107 -15.48 -3.66 -2.10
C GLY A 107 -15.07 -4.78 -3.05
N ILE A 108 -14.64 -4.44 -4.26
CA ILE A 108 -13.99 -5.39 -5.16
C ILE A 108 -12.68 -4.76 -5.62
N SER A 109 -11.58 -5.51 -5.52
CA SER A 109 -10.24 -5.06 -5.92
C SER A 109 -10.26 -4.41 -7.30
N LYS A 110 -9.72 -3.19 -7.39
CA LYS A 110 -9.59 -2.45 -8.66
C LYS A 110 -8.57 -3.08 -9.62
N ARG A 111 -7.73 -4.01 -9.12
CA ARG A 111 -6.73 -4.74 -9.93
C ARG A 111 -7.37 -5.82 -10.78
N LEU A 112 -8.60 -6.23 -10.47
CA LEU A 112 -9.33 -7.25 -11.24
C LEU A 112 -9.93 -6.68 -12.52
N PRO A 113 -9.94 -7.45 -13.63
CA PRO A 113 -10.60 -7.05 -14.87
C PRO A 113 -12.11 -6.76 -14.69
N ASP A 114 -12.66 -5.82 -15.46
CA ASP A 114 -14.07 -5.41 -15.38
C ASP A 114 -15.08 -6.56 -15.51
N GLY A 115 -14.76 -7.56 -16.34
CA GLY A 115 -15.58 -8.76 -16.52
C GLY A 115 -15.67 -9.55 -15.22
N GLU A 116 -14.52 -9.71 -14.57
CA GLU A 116 -14.38 -10.49 -13.34
C GLU A 116 -15.01 -9.79 -12.15
N ARG A 117 -14.85 -8.47 -12.05
CA ARG A 117 -15.53 -7.66 -11.03
C ARG A 117 -17.05 -7.80 -11.10
N ARG A 118 -17.64 -7.87 -12.31
CA ARG A 118 -19.08 -8.11 -12.48
C ARG A 118 -19.50 -9.54 -12.10
N ARG A 119 -18.65 -10.53 -12.36
CA ARG A 119 -18.90 -11.94 -11.98
C ARG A 119 -18.91 -12.07 -10.46
N LEU A 120 -17.83 -11.63 -9.81
CA LEU A 120 -17.65 -11.70 -8.36
C LEU A 120 -18.70 -10.87 -7.61
N ARG A 121 -19.13 -9.73 -8.17
CA ARG A 121 -20.23 -8.94 -7.59
C ARG A 121 -21.50 -9.76 -7.40
N LYS A 122 -21.90 -10.53 -8.42
CA LYS A 122 -23.10 -11.37 -8.34
C LYS A 122 -22.99 -12.46 -7.29
N ILE A 123 -21.83 -13.12 -7.23
CA ILE A 123 -21.54 -14.17 -6.25
C ILE A 123 -21.60 -13.59 -4.83
N ILE A 124 -20.96 -12.44 -4.60
CA ILE A 124 -20.94 -11.80 -3.28
C ILE A 124 -22.33 -11.35 -2.86
N ASP A 125 -23.16 -10.83 -3.77
CA ASP A 125 -24.52 -10.41 -3.41
C ASP A 125 -25.39 -11.60 -2.94
N GLU A 126 -25.05 -12.85 -3.32
CA GLU A 126 -25.72 -14.08 -2.87
C GLU A 126 -25.12 -14.64 -1.57
N VAL A 127 -23.81 -14.50 -1.37
CA VAL A 127 -23.05 -15.12 -0.27
C VAL A 127 -22.90 -14.19 0.94
N LYS A 128 -23.07 -12.88 0.76
CA LYS A 128 -22.80 -11.87 1.79
C LYS A 128 -23.69 -12.07 3.03
N PRO A 129 -23.10 -12.12 4.25
CA PRO A 129 -23.86 -12.07 5.50
C PRO A 129 -24.55 -10.71 5.70
N GLU A 130 -25.77 -10.70 6.20
CA GLU A 130 -26.57 -9.46 6.35
C GLU A 130 -25.86 -8.39 7.21
N ARG A 131 -25.13 -8.80 8.26
CA ARG A 131 -24.50 -7.91 9.24
C ARG A 131 -23.06 -7.49 8.89
N HIS A 132 -22.46 -8.02 7.83
CA HIS A 132 -21.03 -7.86 7.59
C HIS A 132 -20.70 -7.38 6.18
N GLY A 133 -19.64 -6.59 6.09
CA GLY A 133 -19.08 -6.09 4.84
C GLY A 133 -18.10 -7.10 4.27
N LEU A 134 -17.90 -7.05 2.95
CA LEU A 134 -16.96 -7.93 2.24
C LEU A 134 -16.12 -7.13 1.25
N ILE A 135 -14.80 -7.35 1.28
CA ILE A 135 -13.87 -6.79 0.30
C ILE A 135 -13.21 -7.94 -0.46
N VAL A 136 -13.49 -8.05 -1.76
CA VAL A 136 -12.96 -9.09 -2.63
C VAL A 136 -11.52 -8.75 -3.05
N ARG A 137 -10.59 -9.68 -2.80
CA ARG A 137 -9.15 -9.56 -3.08
C ARG A 137 -8.85 -9.94 -4.53
N THR A 138 -7.65 -9.57 -5.00
CA THR A 138 -7.18 -9.98 -6.34
C THR A 138 -7.04 -11.50 -6.47
N ALA A 139 -6.74 -12.21 -5.38
CA ALA A 139 -6.65 -13.66 -5.35
C ALA A 139 -7.99 -14.38 -5.67
N ALA A 140 -9.12 -13.66 -5.66
CA ALA A 140 -10.42 -14.21 -6.01
C ALA A 140 -10.66 -14.35 -7.53
N GLU A 141 -9.69 -13.96 -8.37
CA GLU A 141 -9.79 -14.09 -9.82
C GLU A 141 -10.00 -15.55 -10.23
N GLY A 142 -11.05 -15.84 -11.00
CA GLY A 142 -11.37 -17.17 -11.50
C GLY A 142 -11.98 -18.14 -10.47
N VAL A 143 -12.04 -17.76 -9.20
CA VAL A 143 -12.49 -18.64 -8.10
C VAL A 143 -13.98 -18.98 -8.21
N SER A 144 -14.38 -20.18 -7.78
CA SER A 144 -15.77 -20.64 -7.82
C SER A 144 -16.66 -19.94 -6.76
N ALA A 145 -17.98 -20.00 -6.94
CA ALA A 145 -18.91 -19.47 -5.93
C ALA A 145 -18.82 -20.23 -4.61
N ASP A 146 -18.61 -21.55 -4.67
CA ASP A 146 -18.52 -22.43 -3.50
C ASP A 146 -17.26 -22.16 -2.68
N ASP A 147 -16.12 -21.90 -3.33
CA ASP A 147 -14.88 -21.51 -2.66
C ASP A 147 -15.02 -20.16 -1.96
N LEU A 148 -15.66 -19.17 -2.62
CA LEU A 148 -15.95 -17.88 -2.01
C LEU A 148 -16.90 -18.04 -0.80
N ALA A 149 -17.92 -18.89 -0.92
CA ALA A 149 -18.86 -19.16 0.17
C ALA A 149 -18.18 -19.82 1.37
N ARG A 150 -17.27 -20.77 1.14
CA ARG A 150 -16.45 -21.38 2.20
C ARG A 150 -15.56 -20.38 2.91
N ASP A 151 -14.88 -19.49 2.17
CA ASP A 151 -14.03 -18.44 2.76
C ASP A 151 -14.86 -17.46 3.61
N VAL A 152 -16.02 -17.03 3.11
CA VAL A 152 -16.96 -16.17 3.87
C VAL A 152 -17.47 -16.86 5.14
N ALA A 153 -17.92 -18.11 5.04
CA ALA A 153 -18.43 -18.87 6.18
C ALA A 153 -17.37 -19.02 7.28
N SER A 154 -16.14 -19.40 6.91
CA SER A 154 -15.03 -19.52 7.85
C SER A 154 -14.70 -18.20 8.56
N LEU A 155 -14.75 -17.07 7.84
CA LEU A 155 -14.55 -15.75 8.43
C LEU A 155 -15.70 -15.33 9.36
N SER A 156 -16.93 -15.67 9.01
CA SER A 156 -18.11 -15.44 9.85
C SER A 156 -18.03 -16.23 11.16
N GLU A 157 -17.72 -17.52 11.11
CA GLU A 157 -17.53 -18.36 12.31
C GLU A 157 -16.40 -17.82 13.19
N LYS A 158 -15.29 -17.39 12.57
CA LYS A 158 -14.18 -16.76 13.29
C LYS A 158 -14.63 -15.47 13.98
N TRP A 159 -15.43 -14.63 13.34
CA TRP A 159 -15.95 -13.42 13.94
C TRP A 159 -16.90 -13.70 15.11
N GLU A 160 -17.80 -14.68 14.97
CA GLU A 160 -18.69 -15.10 16.07
C GLU A 160 -17.90 -15.56 17.30
N ALA A 161 -16.81 -16.30 17.11
CA ALA A 161 -15.91 -16.69 18.19
C ALA A 161 -15.24 -15.47 18.86
N ILE A 162 -14.85 -14.47 18.07
CA ILE A 162 -14.27 -13.22 18.57
C ILE A 162 -15.31 -12.43 19.37
N GLU A 163 -16.53 -12.25 18.88
CA GLU A 163 -17.61 -11.56 19.61
C GLU A 163 -17.95 -12.27 20.93
N ALA A 164 -17.97 -13.60 20.92
CA ALA A 164 -18.19 -14.39 22.13
C ALA A 164 -17.09 -14.17 23.17
N GLU A 165 -15.83 -14.06 22.73
CA GLU A 165 -14.69 -13.78 23.61
C GLU A 165 -14.73 -12.35 24.14
N VAL A 166 -14.99 -11.34 23.30
CA VAL A 166 -15.13 -9.94 23.73
C VAL A 166 -16.13 -9.81 24.88
N SER A 167 -17.28 -10.48 24.78
CA SER A 167 -18.37 -10.42 25.76
C SER A 167 -18.01 -10.97 27.16
N ARG A 168 -16.88 -11.69 27.32
CA ARG A 168 -16.51 -12.33 28.59
C ARG A 168 -15.94 -11.37 29.64
N SER A 169 -15.28 -10.29 29.24
CA SER A 169 -14.66 -9.35 30.18
C SER A 169 -14.39 -8.00 29.53
N ASN A 170 -14.49 -6.94 30.32
CA ASN A 170 -14.21 -5.56 29.93
C ASN A 170 -12.78 -5.11 30.26
N GLN A 171 -11.92 -6.02 30.72
CA GLN A 171 -10.51 -5.69 30.99
C GLN A 171 -9.67 -5.70 29.71
N PRO A 172 -8.68 -4.80 29.59
CA PRO A 172 -7.74 -4.79 28.47
C PRO A 172 -7.05 -6.14 28.30
N ARG A 173 -7.23 -6.78 27.14
CA ARG A 173 -6.61 -8.07 26.82
C ARG A 173 -6.62 -8.38 25.34
N LEU A 174 -5.75 -9.31 24.95
CA LEU A 174 -5.76 -9.95 23.64
C LEU A 174 -7.02 -10.83 23.51
N ILE A 175 -7.76 -10.63 22.43
CA ILE A 175 -8.97 -11.40 22.08
C ILE A 175 -8.66 -12.38 20.96
N TYR A 176 -7.94 -11.91 19.95
CA TYR A 176 -7.58 -12.72 18.79
C TYR A 176 -6.15 -12.40 18.38
N ARG A 177 -5.36 -13.46 18.24
CA ARG A 177 -4.03 -13.39 17.65
C ARG A 177 -4.15 -13.71 16.16
N ASP A 178 -3.68 -12.83 15.30
CA ASP A 178 -3.65 -13.09 13.87
C ASP A 178 -2.58 -14.14 13.53
N LEU A 179 -2.61 -14.61 12.28
CA LEU A 179 -1.70 -15.63 11.79
C LEU A 179 -0.23 -15.17 11.90
N ASP A 180 0.66 -16.15 12.11
CA ASP A 180 2.12 -15.94 12.06
C ASP A 180 2.52 -15.25 10.74
N LEU A 181 3.60 -14.45 10.76
CA LEU A 181 4.01 -13.66 9.59
C LEU A 181 4.18 -14.52 8.33
N ALA A 182 4.84 -15.67 8.44
CA ALA A 182 5.04 -16.56 7.30
C ALA A 182 3.71 -17.03 6.71
N VAL A 183 2.76 -17.43 7.57
CA VAL A 183 1.42 -17.85 7.14
C VAL A 183 0.67 -16.69 6.48
N ARG A 184 0.79 -15.46 7.02
CA ARG A 184 0.21 -14.27 6.39
C ARG A 184 0.80 -14.01 5.01
N VAL A 185 2.13 -14.05 4.87
CA VAL A 185 2.80 -13.85 3.58
C VAL A 185 2.31 -14.91 2.58
N LEU A 186 2.24 -16.18 2.98
CA LEU A 186 1.80 -17.26 2.11
C LEU A 186 0.32 -17.14 1.72
N ARG A 187 -0.58 -16.79 2.65
CA ARG A 187 -1.99 -16.49 2.32
C ARG A 187 -2.10 -15.45 1.20
N GLU A 188 -1.18 -14.49 1.18
CA GLU A 188 -1.23 -13.37 0.24
C GLU A 188 -0.49 -13.60 -1.07
N GLU A 189 0.66 -14.23 -1.04
CA GLU A 189 1.57 -14.36 -2.18
C GLU A 189 1.45 -15.72 -2.87
N LEU A 190 1.15 -16.79 -2.13
CA LEU A 190 1.17 -18.15 -2.68
C LEU A 190 0.12 -18.30 -3.79
N ASN A 191 0.57 -18.75 -4.95
CA ASN A 191 -0.22 -18.99 -6.15
C ASN A 191 0.47 -20.06 -7.01
N ASP A 192 -0.12 -20.35 -8.18
CA ASP A 192 0.37 -21.40 -9.07
C ASP A 192 1.73 -21.13 -9.73
N ASP A 193 2.22 -19.89 -9.68
CA ASP A 193 3.53 -19.52 -10.24
C ASP A 193 4.70 -19.97 -9.37
N TYR A 194 4.46 -20.27 -8.09
CA TYR A 194 5.51 -20.70 -7.15
C TYR A 194 5.73 -22.19 -7.20
N ARG A 195 6.93 -22.63 -7.56
CA ARG A 195 7.26 -24.07 -7.62
C ARG A 195 7.20 -24.75 -6.25
N ALA A 196 7.79 -24.15 -5.23
CA ALA A 196 7.88 -24.69 -3.88
C ALA A 196 8.04 -23.57 -2.84
N VAL A 197 7.68 -23.87 -1.60
CA VAL A 197 7.93 -23.06 -0.39
C VAL A 197 8.78 -23.93 0.53
N LEU A 198 10.03 -23.53 0.74
CA LEU A 198 10.99 -24.25 1.56
C LEU A 198 11.02 -23.65 2.97
N ILE A 199 10.85 -24.49 3.98
CA ILE A 199 10.83 -24.09 5.40
C ILE A 199 11.80 -24.98 6.16
N ASP A 200 12.77 -24.38 6.85
CA ASP A 200 13.82 -25.08 7.62
C ASP A 200 13.51 -25.22 9.11
N ASP A 201 12.36 -24.73 9.55
CA ASP A 201 11.81 -24.85 10.91
C ASP A 201 10.61 -25.81 10.92
N GLU A 202 10.67 -26.86 11.73
CA GLU A 202 9.69 -27.95 11.75
C GLU A 202 8.32 -27.47 12.25
N ASP A 203 8.29 -26.71 13.35
CA ASP A 203 7.05 -26.16 13.91
C ASP A 203 6.35 -25.22 12.92
N LEU A 204 7.12 -24.38 12.21
CA LEU A 204 6.59 -23.48 11.20
C LEU A 204 6.09 -24.23 9.96
N TYR A 205 6.80 -25.28 9.54
CA TYR A 205 6.42 -26.13 8.42
C TYR A 205 5.04 -26.74 8.66
N ASP A 206 4.83 -27.35 9.83
CA ASP A 206 3.57 -27.99 10.18
C ASP A 206 2.41 -26.98 10.21
N LYS A 207 2.61 -25.82 10.86
CA LYS A 207 1.62 -24.73 10.89
C LYS A 207 1.25 -24.23 9.50
N VAL A 208 2.24 -23.99 8.64
CA VAL A 208 2.02 -23.50 7.28
C VAL A 208 1.28 -24.56 6.46
N ARG A 209 1.71 -25.82 6.55
CA ARG A 209 1.11 -26.92 5.80
C ARG A 209 -0.33 -27.18 6.22
N GLU A 210 -0.62 -27.17 7.52
CA GLU A 210 -2.00 -27.27 8.04
C GLU A 210 -2.88 -26.14 7.50
N TYR A 211 -2.40 -24.90 7.55
CA TYR A 211 -3.13 -23.74 7.04
C TYR A 211 -3.38 -23.84 5.52
N VAL A 212 -2.37 -24.20 4.73
CA VAL A 212 -2.51 -24.34 3.27
C VAL A 212 -3.44 -25.50 2.92
N LEU A 213 -3.39 -26.63 3.63
CA LEU A 213 -4.33 -27.75 3.45
C LEU A 213 -5.78 -27.33 3.73
N ALA A 214 -6.01 -26.50 4.75
CA ALA A 214 -7.36 -26.03 5.07
C ALA A 214 -7.92 -25.04 4.04
N VAL A 215 -7.06 -24.17 3.49
CA VAL A 215 -7.48 -23.04 2.65
C VAL A 215 -7.36 -23.30 1.16
N ASN A 216 -6.30 -23.99 0.74
CA ASN A 216 -6.04 -24.32 -0.67
C ASN A 216 -5.28 -25.65 -0.81
N PRO A 217 -5.99 -26.80 -0.69
CA PRO A 217 -5.38 -28.13 -0.68
C PRO A 217 -4.46 -28.41 -1.88
N GLU A 218 -4.76 -27.85 -3.06
CA GLU A 218 -4.00 -28.06 -4.29
C GLU A 218 -2.56 -27.52 -4.23
N LEU A 219 -2.29 -26.57 -3.32
CA LEU A 219 -0.96 -25.98 -3.14
C LEU A 219 -0.19 -26.62 -1.97
N ALA A 220 -0.79 -27.54 -1.22
CA ALA A 220 -0.19 -28.13 -0.04
C ALA A 220 1.07 -28.95 -0.36
N ASP A 221 1.09 -29.62 -1.51
CA ASP A 221 2.23 -30.42 -1.98
C ASP A 221 3.45 -29.56 -2.32
N ARG A 222 3.29 -28.23 -2.44
CA ARG A 222 4.38 -27.29 -2.69
C ARG A 222 5.07 -26.83 -1.41
N ILE A 223 4.51 -27.16 -0.24
CA ILE A 223 5.14 -26.84 1.05
C ILE A 223 6.11 -27.98 1.38
N GLU A 224 7.40 -27.68 1.31
CA GLU A 224 8.49 -28.64 1.47
C GLU A 224 9.31 -28.32 2.72
N TYR A 225 9.58 -29.33 3.54
CA TYR A 225 10.47 -29.19 4.70
C TYR A 225 11.92 -29.29 4.22
N TYR A 226 12.70 -28.26 4.52
CA TYR A 226 14.13 -28.21 4.24
C TYR A 226 14.88 -28.74 5.45
N ASP A 227 15.19 -30.04 5.44
CA ASP A 227 15.82 -30.73 6.56
C ASP A 227 17.31 -30.35 6.70
N PRO A 228 17.70 -29.60 7.76
CA PRO A 228 19.09 -29.18 7.96
C PRO A 228 20.03 -30.35 8.30
N SER A 229 19.48 -31.53 8.64
CA SER A 229 20.27 -32.74 8.89
C SER A 229 20.68 -33.46 7.61
N VAL A 230 19.90 -33.28 6.53
CA VAL A 230 20.18 -33.83 5.19
C VAL A 230 20.98 -32.84 4.35
N GLU A 231 20.62 -31.56 4.42
CA GLU A 231 21.27 -30.49 3.67
C GLU A 231 22.22 -29.69 4.58
N SER A 232 23.51 -29.76 4.31
CA SER A 232 24.53 -29.13 5.17
C SER A 232 24.55 -27.60 5.12
N LEU A 233 23.98 -27.00 4.07
CA LEU A 233 23.94 -25.55 3.89
C LEU A 233 22.58 -25.00 4.33
N PRO A 234 22.53 -23.87 5.05
CA PRO A 234 21.26 -23.17 5.31
C PRO A 234 20.51 -22.85 4.02
N VAL A 235 19.18 -22.82 4.07
CA VAL A 235 18.32 -22.60 2.89
C VAL A 235 18.71 -21.34 2.11
N PHE A 236 19.04 -20.23 2.79
CA PHE A 236 19.45 -18.99 2.11
C PHE A 236 20.83 -19.06 1.44
N GLU A 237 21.74 -19.88 1.96
CA GLU A 237 23.05 -20.10 1.33
C GLU A 237 22.91 -21.00 0.10
N ARG A 238 22.13 -22.09 0.23
CA ARG A 238 21.88 -23.05 -0.85
C ARG A 238 21.34 -22.38 -2.12
N TYR A 239 20.48 -21.38 -1.95
CA TYR A 239 19.83 -20.63 -3.04
C TYR A 239 20.43 -19.23 -3.28
N PHE A 240 21.61 -18.94 -2.70
CA PHE A 240 22.32 -17.66 -2.85
C PHE A 240 21.48 -16.41 -2.51
N VAL A 241 20.48 -16.57 -1.63
CA VAL A 241 19.63 -15.48 -1.16
C VAL A 241 20.43 -14.56 -0.23
N HIS A 242 21.34 -15.12 0.57
CA HIS A 242 22.17 -14.34 1.49
C HIS A 242 23.01 -13.27 0.77
N GLU A 243 23.70 -13.65 -0.31
CA GLU A 243 24.48 -12.71 -1.12
C GLU A 243 23.60 -11.66 -1.80
N GLN A 244 22.43 -12.06 -2.29
CA GLN A 244 21.47 -11.14 -2.91
C GLN A 244 20.92 -10.13 -1.91
N LEU A 245 20.64 -10.55 -0.67
CA LEU A 245 20.17 -9.67 0.40
C LEU A 245 21.24 -8.65 0.79
N HIS A 246 22.49 -9.08 1.02
CA HIS A 246 23.58 -8.15 1.32
C HIS A 246 23.75 -7.11 0.21
N ARG A 247 23.86 -7.55 -1.04
CA ARG A 247 23.95 -6.64 -2.20
C ARG A 247 22.74 -5.73 -2.35
N ALA A 248 21.55 -6.24 -2.02
CA ALA A 248 20.32 -5.46 -2.11
C ALA A 248 20.16 -4.47 -0.95
N LEU A 249 20.78 -4.70 0.21
CA LEU A 249 20.70 -3.82 1.38
C LEU A 249 21.86 -2.82 1.47
N ASP A 250 22.93 -3.02 0.69
CA ASP A 250 24.05 -2.09 0.57
C ASP A 250 23.62 -0.68 0.20
N ARG A 251 24.29 0.36 0.73
CA ARG A 251 24.01 1.76 0.38
C ARG A 251 24.07 2.00 -1.14
N LYS A 252 24.95 1.29 -1.84
CA LYS A 252 25.13 1.38 -3.30
C LYS A 252 24.62 0.11 -3.98
N VAL A 253 23.62 0.25 -4.84
CA VAL A 253 23.01 -0.86 -5.59
C VAL A 253 23.40 -0.74 -7.05
N PHE A 254 23.98 -1.78 -7.64
CA PHE A 254 24.40 -1.76 -9.04
C PHE A 254 23.24 -2.09 -9.99
N LEU A 255 23.19 -1.38 -11.12
CA LEU A 255 22.23 -1.63 -12.21
C LEU A 255 22.83 -2.61 -13.23
N PRO A 256 22.00 -3.38 -13.96
CA PRO A 256 22.46 -4.36 -14.95
C PRO A 256 23.42 -3.77 -16.00
N SER A 257 23.16 -2.56 -16.48
CA SER A 257 24.00 -1.91 -17.48
C SER A 257 25.29 -1.27 -16.92
N GLY A 258 25.56 -1.38 -15.61
CA GLY A 258 26.79 -0.86 -14.97
C GLY A 258 26.65 0.52 -14.33
N GLY A 259 25.44 1.09 -14.31
CA GLY A 259 25.07 2.21 -13.45
C GLY A 259 24.90 1.78 -11.99
N SER A 260 24.50 2.72 -11.12
CA SER A 260 24.21 2.41 -9.72
C SER A 260 23.26 3.40 -9.08
N LEU A 261 22.49 2.93 -8.10
CA LEU A 261 21.72 3.75 -7.18
C LEU A 261 22.50 3.94 -5.87
N ILE A 262 22.40 5.14 -5.29
CA ILE A 262 22.86 5.41 -3.92
C ILE A 262 21.62 5.75 -3.09
N ILE A 263 21.34 4.96 -2.04
CA ILE A 263 20.14 5.13 -1.21
C ILE A 263 20.55 5.63 0.18
N GLU A 264 20.05 6.81 0.56
CA GLU A 264 20.34 7.45 1.85
C GLU A 264 19.06 7.78 2.61
N ARG A 265 19.02 7.42 3.90
CA ARG A 265 17.92 7.76 4.79
C ARG A 265 18.33 8.93 5.67
N THR A 266 17.51 9.99 5.67
CA THR A 266 17.59 11.08 6.64
C THR A 266 16.49 10.92 7.69
N GLU A 267 16.35 11.88 8.60
CA GLU A 267 15.30 11.86 9.62
C GLU A 267 13.89 11.94 9.01
N ALA A 268 13.72 12.76 7.96
CA ALA A 268 12.40 13.09 7.41
C ALA A 268 12.10 12.40 6.07
N LEU A 269 13.13 12.03 5.31
CA LEU A 269 12.97 11.52 3.93
C LEU A 269 14.11 10.59 3.52
N THR A 270 13.88 9.83 2.46
CA THR A 270 14.89 9.00 1.80
C THR A 270 15.28 9.61 0.46
N VAL A 271 16.57 9.79 0.21
CA VAL A 271 17.12 10.28 -1.07
C VAL A 271 17.68 9.09 -1.84
N ILE A 272 17.41 9.05 -3.14
CA ILE A 272 17.97 8.05 -4.06
C ILE A 272 18.62 8.77 -5.23
N ASP A 273 19.93 8.61 -5.38
CA ASP A 273 20.73 9.19 -6.46
C ASP A 273 21.05 8.15 -7.54
N VAL A 274 20.92 8.52 -8.82
CA VAL A 274 21.12 7.64 -9.97
C VAL A 274 22.43 7.99 -10.70
N ASN A 275 23.33 7.03 -10.78
CA ASN A 275 24.61 7.17 -11.48
C ASN A 275 24.69 6.29 -12.73
N THR A 276 25.31 6.77 -13.81
CA THR A 276 25.59 6.00 -15.03
C THR A 276 26.79 5.05 -14.88
N GLY A 277 27.69 5.31 -13.93
CA GLY A 277 28.83 4.43 -13.62
C GLY A 277 29.71 4.16 -14.86
N LYS A 278 29.95 2.89 -15.18
CA LYS A 278 30.75 2.47 -16.35
C LYS A 278 29.95 2.43 -17.65
N ASN A 279 28.65 2.71 -17.60
CA ASN A 279 27.76 2.71 -18.76
C ASN A 279 27.92 4.02 -19.56
N VAL A 280 29.06 4.17 -20.22
CA VAL A 280 29.30 5.22 -21.22
C VAL A 280 29.07 4.59 -22.59
N GLY A 281 27.85 4.73 -23.10
CA GLY A 281 27.47 4.22 -24.42
C GLY A 281 28.39 4.76 -25.52
N LYS A 282 28.44 4.07 -26.66
CA LYS A 282 29.46 4.36 -27.69
C LYS A 282 29.24 5.68 -28.43
N ASN A 283 27.98 6.00 -28.79
CA ASN A 283 27.69 7.09 -29.76
C ASN A 283 26.49 8.00 -29.42
N ASN A 284 25.69 7.74 -28.36
CA ASN A 284 24.52 8.56 -28.03
C ASN A 284 24.31 8.67 -26.51
N LEU A 285 24.69 9.81 -25.94
CA LEU A 285 24.62 10.07 -24.51
C LEU A 285 23.17 10.04 -24.01
N GLU A 286 22.26 10.73 -24.71
CA GLU A 286 20.85 10.84 -24.34
C GLU A 286 20.17 9.46 -24.28
N GLU A 287 20.43 8.58 -25.25
CA GLU A 287 19.87 7.22 -25.22
C GLU A 287 20.45 6.37 -24.07
N THR A 288 21.73 6.56 -23.76
CA THR A 288 22.39 5.85 -22.66
C THR A 288 21.79 6.27 -21.32
N VAL A 289 21.63 7.59 -21.12
CA VAL A 289 20.99 8.17 -19.93
C VAL A 289 19.55 7.69 -19.80
N PHE A 290 18.79 7.76 -20.90
CA PHE A 290 17.40 7.31 -20.91
C PHE A 290 17.26 5.83 -20.51
N ARG A 291 18.09 4.95 -21.06
CA ARG A 291 18.09 3.52 -20.69
C ARG A 291 18.50 3.31 -19.23
N ASN A 292 19.53 4.01 -18.75
CA ASN A 292 19.96 3.91 -17.35
C ASN A 292 18.85 4.36 -16.39
N ASN A 293 18.15 5.45 -16.69
CA ASN A 293 17.03 5.93 -15.89
C ASN A 293 15.82 4.99 -15.91
N LEU A 294 15.56 4.29 -17.01
CA LEU A 294 14.52 3.24 -17.05
C LEU A 294 14.87 2.05 -16.14
N GLU A 295 16.12 1.57 -16.19
CA GLU A 295 16.62 0.52 -15.28
C GLU A 295 16.55 0.98 -13.81
N ALA A 296 16.98 2.22 -13.56
CA ALA A 296 16.90 2.84 -12.24
C ALA A 296 15.46 2.89 -11.73
N ALA A 297 14.48 3.26 -12.56
CA ALA A 297 13.09 3.34 -12.15
C ALA A 297 12.53 1.98 -11.69
N GLU A 298 12.86 0.89 -12.40
CA GLU A 298 12.46 -0.47 -12.00
C GLU A 298 13.16 -0.91 -10.70
N GLU A 299 14.46 -0.65 -10.60
CA GLU A 299 15.27 -1.04 -9.45
C GLU A 299 14.89 -0.24 -8.20
N VAL A 300 14.62 1.06 -8.32
CA VAL A 300 14.10 1.88 -7.21
C VAL A 300 12.82 1.27 -6.65
N ALA A 301 11.84 0.98 -7.51
CA ALA A 301 10.58 0.37 -7.06
C ALA A 301 10.81 -0.98 -6.36
N ARG A 302 11.78 -1.78 -6.83
CA ARG A 302 12.19 -3.03 -6.17
C ARG A 302 12.81 -2.79 -4.79
N GLN A 303 13.72 -1.83 -4.69
CA GLN A 303 14.43 -1.48 -3.45
C GLN A 303 13.49 -0.92 -2.38
N LEU A 304 12.52 -0.09 -2.77
CA LEU A 304 11.51 0.42 -1.84
C LEU A 304 10.72 -0.72 -1.17
N ARG A 305 10.36 -1.76 -1.93
CA ARG A 305 9.70 -2.97 -1.41
C ARG A 305 10.62 -3.80 -0.52
N LEU A 306 11.83 -4.10 -1.00
CA LEU A 306 12.76 -4.98 -0.27
C LEU A 306 13.22 -4.39 1.06
N ARG A 307 13.35 -3.06 1.13
CA ARG A 307 13.81 -2.34 2.32
C ARG A 307 12.68 -1.80 3.18
N ASP A 308 11.43 -2.05 2.77
CA ASP A 308 10.21 -1.50 3.38
C ASP A 308 10.35 0.02 3.65
N ILE A 309 10.77 0.78 2.62
CA ILE A 309 10.97 2.23 2.71
C ILE A 309 9.62 2.92 2.52
N GLY A 310 9.13 3.55 3.59
CA GLY A 310 7.96 4.43 3.57
C GLY A 310 8.31 5.89 3.86
N GLY A 311 7.35 6.78 3.61
CA GLY A 311 7.49 8.22 3.82
C GLY A 311 7.81 8.97 2.54
N ILE A 312 8.50 10.10 2.68
CA ILE A 312 8.87 10.94 1.54
C ILE A 312 10.14 10.37 0.93
N ILE A 313 10.09 10.12 -0.38
CA ILE A 313 11.20 9.59 -1.16
C ILE A 313 11.48 10.57 -2.29
N VAL A 314 12.72 11.02 -2.38
CA VAL A 314 13.21 11.90 -3.44
C VAL A 314 14.15 11.06 -4.32
N ILE A 315 13.89 11.04 -5.62
CA ILE A 315 14.69 10.29 -6.60
C ILE A 315 15.31 11.30 -7.56
N ASP A 316 16.63 11.37 -7.56
CA ASP A 316 17.42 12.21 -8.45
C ASP A 316 17.83 11.39 -9.68
N PHE A 317 17.02 11.47 -10.74
CA PHE A 317 17.35 10.85 -12.02
C PHE A 317 18.34 11.72 -12.79
N ILE A 318 19.20 11.09 -13.58
CA ILE A 318 20.13 11.81 -14.45
C ILE A 318 19.35 12.69 -15.43
N ASP A 319 19.80 13.93 -15.64
CA ASP A 319 19.17 14.90 -16.54
C ASP A 319 18.95 14.34 -17.95
N MET A 320 17.73 14.56 -18.47
CA MET A 320 17.34 14.20 -19.83
C MET A 320 16.81 15.44 -20.56
N GLU A 321 17.37 15.74 -21.73
CA GLU A 321 16.95 16.90 -22.53
C GLU A 321 15.56 16.66 -23.13
N ILE A 322 15.29 15.45 -23.59
CA ILE A 322 14.06 15.10 -24.30
C ILE A 322 12.93 14.91 -23.28
N ARG A 323 11.91 15.79 -23.34
CA ARG A 323 10.71 15.70 -22.49
C ARG A 323 9.98 14.36 -22.61
N GLU A 324 9.92 13.79 -23.81
CA GLU A 324 9.30 12.48 -24.03
C GLU A 324 10.02 11.36 -23.26
N ASN A 325 11.35 11.44 -23.11
CA ASN A 325 12.12 10.49 -22.31
C ASN A 325 11.81 10.63 -20.83
N ARG A 326 11.72 11.87 -20.31
CA ARG A 326 11.27 12.15 -18.93
C ARG A 326 9.89 11.56 -18.64
N ASP A 327 8.92 11.81 -19.52
CA ASP A 327 7.55 11.29 -19.39
C ASP A 327 7.54 9.74 -19.37
N LYS A 328 8.40 9.10 -20.18
CA LYS A 328 8.53 7.63 -20.23
C LYS A 328 9.15 7.06 -18.94
N VAL A 329 10.19 7.68 -18.39
CA VAL A 329 10.81 7.26 -17.11
C VAL A 329 9.81 7.40 -15.96
N ALA A 330 9.11 8.54 -15.87
CA ALA A 330 8.07 8.73 -14.85
C ALA A 330 6.94 7.71 -14.98
N SER A 331 6.54 7.37 -16.21
CA SER A 331 5.55 6.31 -16.47
C SER A 331 6.05 4.92 -16.08
N ALA A 332 7.32 4.60 -16.37
CA ALA A 332 7.95 3.35 -15.98
C ALA A 332 7.99 3.20 -14.46
N LEU A 333 8.40 4.24 -13.74
CA LEU A 333 8.39 4.28 -12.27
C LEU A 333 6.97 4.06 -11.71
N ARG A 334 5.97 4.78 -12.22
CA ARG A 334 4.56 4.60 -11.81
C ARG A 334 4.07 3.17 -12.04
N ASN A 335 4.41 2.57 -13.18
CA ASN A 335 4.03 1.19 -13.50
C ASN A 335 4.74 0.18 -12.59
N ALA A 336 6.02 0.40 -12.28
CA ALA A 336 6.80 -0.46 -11.39
C ALA A 336 6.30 -0.38 -9.93
N LEU A 337 5.91 0.82 -9.48
CA LEU A 337 5.30 1.06 -8.18
C LEU A 337 3.87 0.54 -8.09
N ALA A 338 3.10 0.51 -9.19
CA ALA A 338 1.73 -0.01 -9.19
C ALA A 338 1.65 -1.51 -8.83
N ARG A 339 2.77 -2.25 -8.96
CA ARG A 339 2.90 -3.63 -8.50
C ARG A 339 2.96 -3.75 -6.97
N ASP A 340 3.41 -2.70 -6.30
CA ASP A 340 3.43 -2.62 -4.84
C ASP A 340 2.00 -2.58 -4.28
N LYS A 341 1.76 -3.27 -3.17
CA LYS A 341 0.49 -3.21 -2.43
C LYS A 341 0.35 -1.91 -1.65
N THR A 342 1.46 -1.31 -1.26
CA THR A 342 1.49 -0.02 -0.56
C THR A 342 1.02 1.08 -1.50
N ARG A 343 0.17 1.99 -1.00
CA ARG A 343 -0.30 3.12 -1.80
C ARG A 343 0.85 4.11 -1.98
N THR A 344 1.34 4.23 -3.20
CA THR A 344 2.35 5.23 -3.56
C THR A 344 1.71 6.37 -4.36
N GLN A 345 2.11 7.59 -4.04
CA GLN A 345 1.81 8.77 -4.85
C GLN A 345 3.13 9.28 -5.42
N VAL A 346 3.17 9.46 -6.74
CA VAL A 346 4.35 9.96 -7.46
C VAL A 346 4.03 11.39 -7.90
N PHE A 347 4.82 12.33 -7.41
CA PHE A 347 4.75 13.73 -7.77
C PHE A 347 5.91 14.07 -8.70
N ASP A 348 5.66 14.92 -9.69
CA ASP A 348 6.71 15.45 -10.55
C ASP A 348 7.30 16.71 -9.87
N ILE A 349 8.63 16.85 -9.88
CA ILE A 349 9.29 18.07 -9.42
C ILE A 349 9.05 19.16 -10.45
N VAL A 350 8.72 20.36 -9.97
CA VAL A 350 8.46 21.52 -10.81
C VAL A 350 9.35 22.68 -10.38
N THR A 351 9.93 23.39 -11.34
CA THR A 351 10.73 24.61 -11.11
C THR A 351 10.03 25.83 -11.71
N GLU A 352 10.39 27.03 -11.24
CA GLU A 352 9.94 28.27 -11.89
C GLU A 352 10.39 28.31 -13.36
N GLY A 353 9.52 28.83 -14.23
CA GLY A 353 9.69 28.85 -15.69
C GLY A 353 9.40 27.52 -16.40
N GLN A 354 9.10 26.44 -15.67
CA GLN A 354 8.80 25.16 -16.28
C GLN A 354 7.36 25.08 -16.78
N VAL A 355 7.18 24.62 -18.01
CA VAL A 355 5.87 24.31 -18.56
C VAL A 355 5.49 22.86 -18.25
N VAL A 356 4.47 22.69 -17.42
CA VAL A 356 3.98 21.39 -16.94
C VAL A 356 2.60 21.09 -17.50
N ARG A 357 2.24 19.80 -17.53
CA ARG A 357 0.93 19.33 -17.95
C ARG A 357 0.14 18.90 -16.72
N VAL A 358 -1.03 19.48 -16.50
CA VAL A 358 -1.91 19.16 -15.37
C VAL A 358 -3.29 18.73 -15.86
N ASP A 359 -4.09 18.14 -14.97
CA ASP A 359 -5.50 17.85 -15.26
C ASP A 359 -6.23 19.10 -15.76
N LEU A 360 -7.18 18.91 -16.68
CA LEU A 360 -7.89 20.01 -17.32
C LEU A 360 -8.49 20.95 -16.27
N ARG A 361 -8.05 22.20 -16.34
CA ARG A 361 -8.49 23.30 -15.49
C ARG A 361 -9.63 24.06 -16.18
N PRO A 362 -10.72 24.39 -15.46
CA PRO A 362 -11.86 25.13 -16.03
C PRO A 362 -11.53 26.59 -16.36
N GLU A 363 -10.44 27.14 -15.81
CA GLU A 363 -10.01 28.51 -16.01
C GLU A 363 -9.49 28.76 -17.44
N GLU A 364 -9.62 29.99 -17.93
CA GLU A 364 -9.24 30.36 -19.30
C GLU A 364 -7.71 30.45 -19.48
N VAL A 365 -7.28 30.40 -20.74
CA VAL A 365 -5.86 30.63 -21.10
C VAL A 365 -5.44 32.03 -20.64
N GLY A 366 -4.31 32.11 -19.96
CA GLY A 366 -3.80 33.33 -19.30
C GLY A 366 -4.23 33.47 -17.84
N ALA A 367 -5.16 32.65 -17.35
CA ALA A 367 -5.53 32.65 -15.94
C ALA A 367 -4.40 32.09 -15.06
N SER A 368 -4.28 32.66 -13.86
CA SER A 368 -3.41 32.17 -12.81
C SER A 368 -4.09 31.04 -12.04
N VAL A 369 -3.36 29.94 -11.83
CA VAL A 369 -3.78 28.79 -11.05
C VAL A 369 -2.79 28.54 -9.92
N GLU A 370 -3.30 28.18 -8.75
CA GLU A 370 -2.50 27.87 -7.57
C GLU A 370 -2.54 26.38 -7.26
N PHE A 371 -1.37 25.83 -6.91
CA PHE A 371 -1.17 24.47 -6.47
C PHE A 371 -0.55 24.49 -5.07
N GLN A 372 -0.91 23.51 -4.25
CA GLN A 372 -0.24 23.28 -2.96
C GLN A 372 0.95 22.35 -3.17
N PRO A 373 2.19 22.78 -2.86
CA PRO A 373 3.35 21.91 -2.93
C PRO A 373 3.29 20.85 -1.83
N VAL A 374 3.79 19.66 -2.14
CA VAL A 374 3.89 18.52 -1.20
C VAL A 374 5.30 18.42 -0.58
N LEU A 375 6.28 19.00 -1.26
CA LEU A 375 7.69 19.07 -0.87
C LEU A 375 8.28 20.34 -1.48
N VAL A 376 9.12 21.05 -0.73
CA VAL A 376 9.91 22.18 -1.22
C VAL A 376 11.36 21.87 -0.93
N VAL A 377 12.21 22.09 -1.94
CA VAL A 377 13.67 22.00 -1.82
C VAL A 377 14.23 23.37 -2.23
N ASP A 378 14.93 24.03 -1.32
CA ASP A 378 15.63 25.30 -1.55
C ASP A 378 17.09 25.16 -1.08
N GLY A 379 18.01 24.96 -2.03
CA GLY A 379 19.38 24.56 -1.73
C GLY A 379 19.42 23.27 -0.92
N ASP A 380 20.07 23.31 0.26
CA ASP A 380 20.16 22.18 1.19
C ASP A 380 18.92 22.03 2.11
N ALA A 381 18.01 23.01 2.09
CA ALA A 381 16.83 23.00 2.95
C ALA A 381 15.68 22.23 2.28
N VAL A 382 15.22 21.17 2.94
CA VAL A 382 14.04 20.40 2.50
C VAL A 382 12.90 20.57 3.50
N VAL A 383 11.77 21.12 3.03
CA VAL A 383 10.58 21.36 3.85
C VAL A 383 9.43 20.48 3.36
N ALA A 384 8.81 19.75 4.30
CA ALA A 384 7.72 18.82 4.00
C ALA A 384 6.62 18.77 5.06
N GLY A 385 5.45 18.23 4.69
CA GLY A 385 4.37 17.95 5.63
C GLY A 385 3.77 19.22 6.26
N PRO A 386 3.49 19.25 7.58
CA PRO A 386 2.87 20.40 8.25
C PRO A 386 3.67 21.70 8.13
N ALA A 387 4.99 21.62 7.90
CA ALA A 387 5.86 22.78 7.72
C ALA A 387 5.62 23.51 6.38
N LEU A 388 4.91 22.88 5.42
CA LEU A 388 4.51 23.51 4.16
C LEU A 388 3.23 24.36 4.26
N LYS A 389 2.70 24.57 5.47
CA LYS A 389 1.45 25.30 5.67
C LYS A 389 1.59 26.76 5.22
N GLY A 390 1.10 27.05 4.00
CA GLY A 390 1.16 28.37 3.38
C GLY A 390 2.19 28.51 2.24
N ALA A 391 2.90 27.44 1.88
CA ALA A 391 3.65 27.38 0.64
C ALA A 391 2.68 27.25 -0.54
N THR A 392 2.97 27.95 -1.65
CA THR A 392 2.11 27.93 -2.86
C THR A 392 2.97 27.89 -4.11
N VAL A 393 2.49 27.17 -5.12
CA VAL A 393 3.04 27.17 -6.47
C VAL A 393 2.00 27.84 -7.37
N THR A 394 2.38 28.94 -8.00
CA THR A 394 1.52 29.68 -8.93
C THR A 394 1.97 29.40 -10.35
N GLY A 395 1.03 29.18 -11.26
CA GLY A 395 1.31 29.03 -12.67
C GLY A 395 0.24 29.66 -13.56
N THR A 396 0.60 29.95 -14.80
CA THR A 396 -0.29 30.54 -15.81
C THR A 396 -0.68 29.49 -16.84
N ILE A 397 -1.98 29.36 -17.12
CA ILE A 397 -2.48 28.44 -18.15
C ILE A 397 -2.05 28.95 -19.53
N LEU A 398 -1.25 28.16 -20.25
CA LEU A 398 -0.82 28.47 -21.62
C LEU A 398 -1.79 27.91 -22.68
N GLY A 399 -2.53 26.87 -22.36
CA GLY A 399 -3.42 26.23 -23.32
C GLY A 399 -3.85 24.83 -22.91
N GLU A 400 -4.38 24.10 -23.88
CA GLU A 400 -4.81 22.72 -23.68
C GLU A 400 -4.11 21.76 -24.63
N GLU A 401 -3.79 20.58 -24.12
CA GLU A 401 -3.18 19.49 -24.88
C GLU A 401 -4.07 18.24 -24.85
N LYS A 402 -4.12 17.51 -25.98
CA LYS A 402 -4.80 16.22 -26.05
C LYS A 402 -3.80 15.10 -25.78
N GLY A 403 -4.07 14.31 -24.75
CA GLY A 403 -3.34 13.09 -24.44
C GLY A 403 -3.41 12.02 -25.55
N PRO A 404 -2.65 10.93 -25.37
CA PRO A 404 -2.65 9.81 -26.31
C PRO A 404 -4.06 9.23 -26.49
N LYS A 405 -4.37 8.79 -27.73
CA LYS A 405 -5.69 8.27 -28.07
C LYS A 405 -5.84 6.85 -27.54
N ILE A 406 -6.65 6.70 -26.50
CA ILE A 406 -7.13 5.41 -26.04
C ILE A 406 -8.15 4.91 -27.06
N ARG A 407 -7.95 3.69 -27.58
CA ARG A 407 -8.89 3.03 -28.52
C ARG A 407 -9.50 1.84 -27.80
N GLY A 408 -10.82 1.85 -27.65
CA GLY A 408 -11.58 0.77 -27.04
C GLY A 408 -12.50 0.09 -28.04
N LEU A 409 -12.77 -1.20 -27.82
CA LEU A 409 -13.77 -1.96 -28.57
C LEU A 409 -14.79 -2.50 -27.57
N THR A 410 -16.03 -2.04 -27.67
CA THR A 410 -17.16 -2.63 -26.96
C THR A 410 -17.74 -3.74 -27.83
N TYR A 411 -17.70 -4.99 -27.34
CA TYR A 411 -18.35 -6.13 -27.97
C TYR A 411 -19.43 -6.70 -27.05
N LYS A 412 -20.67 -6.79 -27.53
CA LYS A 412 -21.78 -7.46 -26.83
C LYS A 412 -22.17 -8.72 -27.62
N PRO A 413 -21.79 -9.94 -27.15
CA PRO A 413 -21.98 -11.18 -27.90
C PRO A 413 -23.45 -11.46 -28.25
N LYS A 414 -24.36 -11.28 -27.29
CA LYS A 414 -25.80 -11.58 -27.45
C LYS A 414 -26.56 -10.58 -28.33
N ALA A 415 -25.97 -9.42 -28.65
CA ALA A 415 -26.58 -8.38 -29.48
C ALA A 415 -25.88 -8.18 -30.83
N ILE A 416 -24.83 -8.99 -31.12
CA ILE A 416 -23.96 -8.84 -32.31
C ILE A 416 -23.46 -7.38 -32.49
N GLN A 417 -23.35 -6.64 -31.39
CA GLN A 417 -22.99 -5.22 -31.42
C GLN A 417 -21.48 -5.07 -31.20
N ARG A 418 -20.79 -4.48 -32.19
CA ARG A 418 -19.36 -4.11 -32.12
C ARG A 418 -19.25 -2.60 -32.28
N ARG A 419 -18.85 -1.89 -31.22
CA ARG A 419 -18.62 -0.43 -31.28
C ARG A 419 -17.16 -0.15 -30.94
N ARG A 420 -16.44 0.41 -31.91
CA ARG A 420 -15.12 1.02 -31.66
C ARG A 420 -15.36 2.42 -31.10
N TRP A 421 -14.68 2.76 -30.01
CA TRP A 421 -14.67 4.10 -29.47
C TRP A 421 -13.23 4.55 -29.26
N GLY A 422 -13.03 5.87 -29.24
CA GLY A 422 -11.74 6.45 -28.94
C GLY A 422 -11.92 7.59 -27.96
N HIS A 423 -11.09 7.63 -26.92
CA HIS A 423 -11.03 8.73 -25.97
C HIS A 423 -9.66 9.38 -26.04
N ARG A 424 -9.61 10.71 -25.90
CA ARG A 424 -8.38 11.45 -25.66
C ARG A 424 -8.63 12.30 -24.43
N GLN A 425 -7.89 12.03 -23.36
CA GLN A 425 -7.92 12.89 -22.18
C GLN A 425 -7.40 14.28 -22.57
N ARG A 426 -8.08 15.34 -22.12
CA ARG A 426 -7.62 16.72 -22.28
C ARG A 426 -6.88 17.12 -21.01
N TYR A 427 -5.82 17.89 -21.17
CA TYR A 427 -4.98 18.42 -20.10
C TYR A 427 -4.78 19.91 -20.30
N SER A 428 -4.55 20.64 -19.22
CA SER A 428 -4.09 22.03 -19.29
C SER A 428 -2.56 22.06 -19.27
N THR A 429 -1.99 22.90 -20.13
CA THR A 429 -0.57 23.23 -20.12
C THR A 429 -0.40 24.48 -19.27
N VAL A 430 0.43 24.41 -18.23
CA VAL A 430 0.62 25.49 -17.24
C VAL A 430 2.10 25.81 -17.13
N GLU A 431 2.48 27.07 -17.26
CA GLU A 431 3.82 27.55 -16.96
C GLU A 431 3.90 27.93 -15.48
N ILE A 432 4.83 27.34 -14.73
CA ILE A 432 5.03 27.68 -13.32
C ILE A 432 5.70 29.05 -13.26
N THR A 433 5.00 30.04 -12.74
CA THR A 433 5.48 31.44 -12.70
C THR A 433 6.13 31.79 -11.37
N LYS A 434 5.74 31.14 -10.28
CA LYS A 434 6.29 31.42 -8.95
C LYS A 434 6.15 30.23 -8.01
N ILE A 435 7.19 29.96 -7.23
CA ILE A 435 7.20 28.99 -6.13
C ILE A 435 7.47 29.78 -4.84
N SER A 436 6.46 29.95 -4.01
CA SER A 436 6.56 30.68 -2.75
C SER A 436 6.72 29.72 -1.60
N THR A 437 7.90 29.70 -1.02
CA THR A 437 8.23 28.97 0.21
C THR A 437 8.06 29.96 1.35
N ARG A 438 6.96 29.88 2.11
CA ARG A 438 6.83 30.77 3.28
C ARG A 438 7.90 30.36 4.29
N ALA A 439 8.91 31.22 4.49
CA ALA A 439 9.80 31.15 5.65
C ALA A 439 9.01 31.36 6.95
#